data_AF-A0AAP3YIE2-F1
#
_entry.id   AF-A0AAP3YIE2-F1
#
_cell.length_a   1.000
_cell.length_b   1.000
_cell.length_c   1.000
_cell.angle_alpha   90.00
_cell.angle_beta   90.00
_cell.angle_gamma   90.00
#
_symmetry.space_group_name_H-M   'P 1'
#
loop_
_entity.id
_entity.type
_entity.pdbx_description
1 polymer ?
#
loop_
_entity_poly.entity_id
_entity_poly.type
_entity_poly.pdbx_seq_one_letter_code
_entity_poly.pdbx_strand_id
1 'polypeptide(L)'
;IEVPMNRTVNDDIIGLDGSVDRKETHRTPYVKGTFKVPKNFPVSKITSSDEMTITAELANGQAYVLSSAWLHGEANHNAEEGTVDLEFHGEEGEYQ
;
A
#
# COMPACT_ATOMS: atom_id res chain seq x y z
N ILE A 1 -5.49 -8.66 0.41
CA ILE A 1 -5.07 -7.29 0.78
C ILE A 1 -3.75 -7.41 1.53
N GLU A 2 -2.79 -6.56 1.20
CA GLU A 2 -1.47 -6.47 1.80
C GLU A 2 -1.22 -5.03 2.23
N VAL A 3 -0.63 -4.86 3.42
CA VAL A 3 -0.28 -3.57 4.04
C VAL A 3 1.06 -3.71 4.78
N PRO A 4 1.89 -2.67 4.86
CA PRO A 4 3.15 -2.72 5.58
C PRO A 4 2.93 -2.64 7.09
N MET A 5 3.57 -3.54 7.84
CA MET A 5 3.63 -3.47 9.30
C MET A 5 4.73 -2.53 9.82
N ASN A 6 5.75 -2.25 9.02
CA ASN A 6 6.90 -1.44 9.38
C ASN A 6 6.93 -0.11 8.62
N ARG A 7 7.32 0.97 9.31
CA ARG A 7 7.52 2.31 8.72
C ARG A 7 8.91 2.51 8.11
N THR A 8 9.89 1.74 8.60
CA THR A 8 11.28 1.78 8.14
C THR A 8 11.74 0.39 7.73
N VAL A 9 12.51 0.33 6.65
CA VAL A 9 13.28 -0.85 6.27
C VAL A 9 14.65 -0.71 6.90
N ASN A 10 15.12 -1.79 7.50
CA ASN A 10 16.36 -1.87 8.24
C ASN A 10 17.29 -2.83 7.50
N ASP A 11 18.42 -2.31 7.03
CA ASP A 11 19.48 -3.10 6.40
C ASP A 11 20.69 -3.15 7.33
N ASP A 12 21.21 -4.36 7.58
CA ASP A 12 22.39 -4.56 8.41
C ASP A 12 23.66 -4.22 7.61
N ILE A 13 24.56 -3.45 8.24
CA ILE A 13 25.88 -3.11 7.73
C ILE A 13 26.91 -3.75 8.66
N ILE A 14 27.67 -4.72 8.13
CA ILE A 14 28.70 -5.44 8.90
C ILE A 14 30.07 -4.89 8.54
N GLY A 15 30.75 -4.31 9.53
CA GLY A 15 32.13 -3.82 9.42
C GLY A 15 33.14 -4.97 9.34
N LEU A 16 34.29 -4.72 8.70
CA LEU A 16 35.39 -5.70 8.64
C LEU A 16 36.01 -5.98 10.02
N ASP A 17 35.79 -5.08 10.99
CA ASP A 17 36.18 -5.20 12.39
C ASP A 17 35.15 -5.97 13.24
N GLY A 18 34.05 -6.43 12.63
CA GLY A 18 32.95 -7.11 13.30
C GLY A 18 31.92 -6.17 13.94
N SER A 19 31.99 -4.85 13.68
CA SER A 19 30.90 -3.94 14.07
C SER A 19 29.61 -4.31 13.33
N VAL A 20 28.48 -4.09 13.99
CA VAL A 20 27.14 -4.26 13.39
C VAL A 20 26.43 -2.92 13.50
N ASP A 21 26.28 -2.26 12.35
CA ASP A 21 25.57 -1.00 12.19
C ASP A 21 24.29 -1.23 11.38
N ARG A 22 23.35 -0.28 11.41
CA ARG A 22 22.06 -0.39 10.74
C ARG A 22 21.77 0.83 9.89
N LYS A 23 21.35 0.60 8.64
CA LYS A 23 20.81 1.63 7.76
C LYS A 23 19.30 1.58 7.79
N GLU A 24 18.69 2.68 8.20
CA GLU A 24 17.24 2.87 8.11
C GLU A 24 16.86 3.64 6.85
N THR A 25 15.93 3.09 6.09
CA THR A 25 15.31 3.78 4.96
C THR A 25 13.80 3.91 5.22
N HIS A 26 13.27 5.12 5.09
CA HIS A 26 11.83 5.35 5.20
C HIS A 26 11.13 4.74 3.98
N ARG A 27 10.04 4.00 4.21
CA ARG A 27 9.24 3.38 3.16
C ARG A 27 7.88 4.07 3.09
N THR A 28 7.42 4.37 1.89
CA THR A 28 6.06 4.88 1.66
C THR A 28 5.01 3.85 2.12
N PRO A 29 4.03 4.25 2.94
CA PRO A 29 2.93 3.37 3.33
C PRO A 29 2.06 3.03 2.12
N TYR A 30 1.51 1.81 2.07
CA TYR A 30 0.71 1.34 0.95
C TYR A 30 -0.40 0.37 1.35
N VAL A 31 -1.38 0.24 0.46
CA VAL A 31 -2.41 -0.81 0.49
C VAL A 31 -2.42 -1.44 -0.90
N LYS A 32 -2.23 -2.75 -0.98
CA LYS A 32 -2.26 -3.50 -2.24
C LYS A 32 -3.28 -4.62 -2.19
N GLY A 33 -3.96 -4.86 -3.30
CA GLY A 33 -4.82 -6.02 -3.42
C GLY A 33 -5.47 -6.18 -4.78
N THR A 34 -6.08 -7.35 -4.95
CA THR A 34 -6.95 -7.66 -6.08
C THR A 34 -8.38 -7.34 -5.70
N PHE A 35 -9.03 -6.50 -6.50
CA PHE A 35 -10.40 -6.03 -6.27
C PHE A 35 -11.33 -6.50 -7.39
N LYS A 36 -12.61 -6.71 -7.07
CA LYS A 36 -13.65 -7.00 -8.06
C LYS A 36 -14.17 -5.70 -8.67
N VAL A 37 -14.40 -5.69 -9.98
CA VAL A 37 -14.84 -4.52 -10.75
C VAL A 37 -16.28 -4.70 -11.21
N PRO A 38 -17.28 -4.30 -10.40
CA PRO A 38 -18.67 -4.25 -10.84
C PRO A 38 -18.89 -3.12 -11.86
N LYS A 39 -20.05 -3.11 -12.53
CA LYS A 39 -20.41 -2.11 -13.57
C LYS A 39 -20.30 -0.66 -13.10
N ASN A 40 -20.50 -0.41 -11.80
CA ASN A 40 -20.44 0.91 -11.17
C ASN A 40 -19.12 1.17 -10.43
N PHE A 41 -18.07 0.39 -10.69
CA PHE A 41 -16.78 0.60 -10.06
C PHE A 41 -16.26 2.02 -10.37
N PRO A 42 -15.81 2.79 -9.37
CA PRO A 42 -15.51 4.21 -9.53
C PRO A 42 -14.13 4.45 -10.14
N VAL A 43 -13.90 3.93 -11.36
CA VAL A 43 -12.60 3.98 -12.08
C VAL A 43 -12.05 5.40 -12.11
N SER A 44 -12.83 6.37 -12.60
CA SER A 44 -12.37 7.75 -12.75
C SER A 44 -11.92 8.37 -11.42
N LYS A 45 -12.61 8.07 -10.32
CA LYS A 45 -12.26 8.62 -9.00
C LYS A 45 -10.93 8.02 -8.51
N ILE A 46 -10.77 6.71 -8.69
CA ILE A 46 -9.58 5.97 -8.25
C ILE A 46 -8.35 6.40 -9.06
N THR A 47 -8.49 6.62 -10.37
CA THR A 47 -7.34 6.92 -11.24
C THR A 47 -6.96 8.40 -11.30
N SER A 48 -7.84 9.32 -10.88
CA SER A 48 -7.57 10.77 -10.95
C SER A 48 -7.36 11.44 -9.59
N SER A 49 -7.68 10.76 -8.48
CA SER A 49 -7.60 11.35 -7.15
C SER A 49 -6.22 11.13 -6.55
N ASP A 50 -5.70 12.18 -5.93
CA ASP A 50 -4.41 12.30 -5.27
C ASP A 50 -4.53 12.44 -3.74
N GLU A 51 -5.72 12.80 -3.25
CA GLU A 51 -6.01 12.97 -1.81
C GLU A 51 -7.11 12.01 -1.31
N MET A 52 -6.91 10.70 -1.44
CA MET A 52 -7.87 9.71 -0.93
C MET A 52 -7.54 9.26 0.50
N THR A 53 -8.58 8.98 1.29
CA THR A 53 -8.44 8.19 2.53
C THR A 53 -8.83 6.75 2.24
N ILE A 54 -7.94 5.79 2.53
CA ILE A 54 -8.17 4.37 2.26
C ILE A 54 -8.13 3.60 3.57
N THR A 55 -9.24 2.98 3.92
CA THR A 55 -9.35 2.10 5.09
C THR A 55 -9.41 0.65 4.63
N ALA A 56 -8.42 -0.14 5.03
CA ALA A 56 -8.37 -1.57 4.80
C ALA A 56 -8.70 -2.32 6.09
N GLU A 57 -9.89 -2.92 6.15
CA GLU A 57 -10.25 -3.86 7.21
C GLU A 57 -9.60 -5.22 6.94
N LEU A 58 -8.79 -5.68 7.89
CA LEU A 58 -8.04 -6.93 7.78
C LEU A 58 -8.83 -8.08 8.41
N ALA A 59 -8.56 -9.30 7.95
CA ALA A 59 -9.25 -10.51 8.41
C ALA A 59 -9.07 -10.79 9.93
N ASN A 60 -8.04 -10.22 10.55
CA ASN A 60 -7.80 -10.31 11.99
C ASN A 60 -8.58 -9.26 12.81
N GLY A 61 -9.43 -8.44 12.17
CA GLY A 61 -10.23 -7.41 12.81
C GLY A 61 -9.52 -6.07 13.01
N GLN A 62 -8.25 -5.95 12.64
CA GLN A 62 -7.54 -4.66 12.65
C GLN A 62 -7.89 -3.85 11.41
N ALA A 63 -7.81 -2.53 11.51
CA ALA A 63 -7.92 -1.65 10.35
C ALA A 63 -6.58 -1.00 10.05
N TYR A 64 -6.28 -0.79 8.77
CA TYR A 64 -5.13 0.00 8.33
C TYR A 64 -5.64 1.19 7.52
N VAL A 65 -5.25 2.40 7.90
CA VAL A 65 -5.72 3.63 7.29
C VAL A 65 -4.56 4.34 6.60
N LEU A 66 -4.71 4.61 5.31
CA LEU A 66 -3.87 5.53 4.54
C LEU A 66 -4.54 6.90 4.43
N SER A 67 -3.74 7.94 4.59
CA SER A 67 -4.10 9.34 4.37
C SER A 67 -3.37 9.92 3.17
N SER A 68 -4.00 10.88 2.49
CA SER A 68 -3.45 11.54 1.28
C SER A 68 -2.98 10.52 0.24
N ALA A 69 -3.84 9.56 -0.09
CA ALA A 69 -3.48 8.40 -0.91
C ALA A 69 -3.83 8.59 -2.39
N TRP A 70 -2.99 8.04 -3.25
CA TRP A 70 -3.14 8.02 -4.70
C TRP A 70 -2.93 6.61 -5.26
N LEU A 71 -3.44 6.36 -6.46
CA LEU A 71 -3.16 5.13 -7.19
C LEU A 71 -1.69 5.11 -7.63
N HIS A 72 -0.94 4.10 -7.20
CA HIS A 72 0.44 3.85 -7.61
C HIS A 72 0.50 2.81 -8.72
N GLY A 73 1.32 3.08 -9.74
CA GLY A 73 1.55 2.14 -10.84
C GLY A 73 0.37 2.02 -11.79
N GLU A 74 0.22 0.84 -12.41
CA GLU A 74 -0.81 0.57 -13.40
C GLU A 74 -2.00 -0.17 -12.78
N ALA A 75 -3.22 0.25 -13.14
CA ALA A 75 -4.47 -0.44 -12.80
C ALA A 75 -5.00 -1.21 -14.01
N ASN A 76 -4.42 -2.39 -14.26
CA ASN A 76 -4.79 -3.22 -15.41
C ASN A 76 -6.04 -4.05 -15.11
N HIS A 77 -7.14 -3.76 -15.82
CA HIS A 77 -8.39 -4.47 -15.64
C HIS A 77 -8.39 -5.83 -16.37
N ASN A 78 -8.52 -6.92 -15.61
CA ASN A 78 -8.76 -8.25 -16.16
C ASN A 78 -10.27 -8.43 -16.40
N ALA A 79 -10.70 -8.25 -17.65
CA ALA A 79 -12.10 -8.34 -18.04
C ALA A 79 -12.67 -9.78 -17.98
N GLU A 80 -11.83 -10.80 -18.10
CA GLU A 80 -12.24 -12.21 -18.02
C GLU A 80 -12.62 -12.57 -16.58
N GLU A 81 -11.80 -12.16 -15.62
CA GLU A 81 -12.02 -12.45 -14.20
C GLU A 81 -12.87 -11.40 -13.46
N GLY A 82 -13.12 -10.26 -14.12
CA GLY A 82 -13.79 -9.09 -13.54
C GLY A 82 -13.02 -8.49 -12.37
N THR A 83 -11.68 -8.50 -12.46
CA THR A 83 -10.78 -8.08 -11.38
C THR A 83 -9.84 -6.96 -11.83
N VAL A 84 -9.22 -6.30 -10.87
CA VAL A 84 -8.15 -5.34 -11.08
C VAL A 84 -7.20 -5.41 -9.89
N ASP A 85 -5.90 -5.41 -10.16
CA ASP A 85 -4.89 -5.25 -9.12
C ASP A 85 -4.64 -3.75 -8.91
N LEU A 86 -4.82 -3.29 -7.68
CA LEU A 86 -4.60 -1.90 -7.30
C LEU A 86 -3.57 -1.83 -6.19
N GLU A 87 -2.68 -0.87 -6.32
CA GLU A 87 -1.72 -0.49 -5.31
C GLU A 87 -1.89 0.99 -5.02
N PHE A 88 -2.13 1.33 -3.77
CA PHE A 88 -2.30 2.70 -3.33
C PHE A 88 -1.15 3.07 -2.42
N HIS A 89 -0.55 4.23 -2.65
CA HIS A 89 0.45 4.81 -1.77
C HIS A 89 -0.17 6.02 -1.08
N GLY A 90 0.26 6.32 0.15
CA GLY A 90 -0.16 7.53 0.87
C GLY A 90 1.02 8.21 1.53
N GLU A 91 0.79 9.40 2.06
CA GLU A 91 1.79 10.11 2.86
C GLU A 91 1.92 9.48 4.25
N GLU A 92 0.80 9.07 4.85
CA GLU A 92 0.75 8.46 6.17
C GLU A 92 -0.06 7.16 6.15
N GLY A 93 0.35 6.21 7.00
CA GLY A 93 -0.29 4.90 7.13
C GLY A 93 -0.20 4.36 8.56
N GLU A 94 -1.35 4.09 9.16
CA GLU A 94 -1.44 3.68 10.57
C GLU A 94 -2.42 2.53 10.78
N TYR A 95 -2.11 1.65 11.74
CA TYR A 95 -3.05 0.65 12.23
C TYR A 95 -3.98 1.27 13.28
N GLN A 96 -5.26 0.92 13.22
CA GLN A 96 -6.28 1.26 14.21
C GLN A 96 -6.79 0.01 14.93
#